data_AF-A0A8T0FQ57-F1
#
_entry.id   AF-A0A8T0FQ57-F1
#
_cell.length_a   1.000
_cell.length_b   1.000
_cell.length_c   1.000
_cell.angle_alpha   90.00
_cell.angle_beta   90.00
_cell.angle_gamma   90.00
#
_symmetry.space_group_name_H-M   'P 1'
#
loop_
_entity.id
_entity.type
_entity.pdbx_description
1 polymer ?
#
loop_
_entity_poly.entity_id
_entity_poly.type
_entity_poly.pdbx_seq_one_letter_code
_entity_poly.pdbx_strand_id
1 'polypeptide(L)'
;MSKTIVIKNFINGEFVQSRQFLDSFNPATGELLARVPDSDALDVDKAVKAAKNAFPDWSNKEPAVRSKLLHRLADLLESRLLEFATAESRDQGKPLWLAHKIEIPRAVLNIRHFANTILCDKEICINQPEDGILNYTSRSPCGVAGIIVPWNLPLYLLTFKLGPALAYGNTVVAKPSEFTSVTAWMLCSLIKEAGIPDGVVNMVFGYGPKAGEALIRHPDTSLITFTGSDRAGLHIGEVAGAMAKKVSLEVSKIFLLRKNVIERANRVNYGLSATIWSTDLQKIHSIAPKLEVGTVWCNCWLVRNLHMPFGGEKRSGLGREGTEDSRDFYTYKKTICIKYKLP
;
A
#
# COMPACT_ATOMS: atom_id res chain seq x y z
N MET A 1 4.03 35.11 -0.09
CA MET A 1 3.00 34.22 0.49
C MET A 1 2.68 33.16 -0.54
N SER A 2 2.97 31.88 -0.28
CA SER A 2 2.57 30.81 -1.21
C SER A 2 1.05 30.67 -1.21
N LYS A 3 0.43 30.56 -2.38
CA LYS A 3 -1.01 30.35 -2.52
C LYS A 3 -1.43 29.06 -1.82
N THR A 4 -2.43 29.13 -0.93
CA THR A 4 -3.01 27.95 -0.25
C THR A 4 -3.55 26.96 -1.29
N ILE A 5 -3.17 25.70 -1.16
CA ILE A 5 -3.62 24.61 -2.03
C ILE A 5 -5.04 24.21 -1.63
N VAL A 6 -5.95 24.00 -2.58
CA VAL A 6 -7.29 23.45 -2.30
C VAL A 6 -7.36 22.07 -2.91
N ILE A 7 -7.29 21.04 -2.06
CA ILE A 7 -7.36 19.65 -2.47
C ILE A 7 -8.81 19.30 -2.81
N LYS A 8 -8.97 18.47 -3.84
CA LYS A 8 -10.25 17.90 -4.28
C LYS A 8 -10.16 16.39 -4.18
N ASN A 9 -11.28 15.72 -3.87
CA ASN A 9 -11.35 14.27 -4.01
C ASN A 9 -11.15 13.91 -5.49
N PHE A 10 -10.59 12.74 -5.77
CA PHE A 10 -10.45 12.22 -7.12
C PHE A 10 -11.37 11.00 -7.25
N ILE A 11 -12.48 11.15 -7.96
CA ILE A 11 -13.52 10.13 -8.06
C ILE A 11 -13.90 9.98 -9.53
N ASN A 12 -13.84 8.75 -10.03
CA ASN A 12 -14.21 8.44 -11.42
C ASN A 12 -13.49 9.32 -12.46
N GLY A 13 -12.18 9.53 -12.30
CA GLY A 13 -11.39 10.34 -13.23
C GLY A 13 -11.49 11.86 -13.04
N GLU A 14 -12.34 12.33 -12.12
CA GLU A 14 -12.64 13.75 -11.95
C GLU A 14 -12.25 14.28 -10.57
N PHE A 15 -11.83 15.55 -10.53
CA PHE A 15 -11.52 16.26 -9.30
C PHE A 15 -12.79 16.89 -8.71
N VAL A 16 -13.36 16.25 -7.68
CA VAL A 16 -14.62 16.60 -7.04
C VAL A 16 -14.39 17.51 -5.84
N GLN A 17 -15.07 18.66 -5.84
CA GLN A 17 -15.00 19.64 -4.76
C GLN A 17 -15.70 19.13 -3.49
N SER A 18 -15.06 19.33 -2.34
CA SER A 18 -15.68 19.03 -1.04
C SER A 18 -16.61 20.15 -0.56
N ARG A 19 -17.59 19.77 0.25
CA ARG A 19 -18.48 20.70 0.97
C ARG A 19 -17.80 21.32 2.20
N GLN A 20 -16.90 20.57 2.83
CA GLN A 20 -16.19 20.94 4.06
C GLN A 20 -14.69 20.67 3.91
N PHE A 21 -13.90 21.46 4.62
CA PHE A 21 -12.44 21.40 4.53
C PHE A 21 -11.80 21.36 5.92
N LEU A 22 -10.67 20.67 5.99
CA LEU A 22 -9.71 20.65 7.07
C LEU A 22 -8.54 21.54 6.67
N ASP A 23 -8.02 22.31 7.62
CA ASP A 23 -6.80 23.06 7.42
C ASP A 23 -5.59 22.16 7.68
N SER A 24 -4.69 22.07 6.69
CA SER A 24 -3.38 21.44 6.79
C SER A 24 -2.29 22.52 6.77
N PHE A 25 -1.39 22.45 7.73
CA PHE A 25 -0.37 23.45 7.99
C PHE A 25 1.00 22.93 7.59
N ASN A 26 1.85 23.82 7.07
CA ASN A 26 3.25 23.49 6.87
C ASN A 26 3.93 23.39 8.25
N PRO A 27 4.47 22.22 8.64
CA PRO A 27 4.95 22.00 10.00
C PRO A 27 6.23 22.78 10.34
N ALA A 28 6.97 23.29 9.35
CA ALA A 28 8.17 24.10 9.57
C ALA A 28 7.86 25.57 9.84
N THR A 29 6.69 26.06 9.41
CA THR A 29 6.33 27.50 9.48
C THR A 29 5.06 27.77 10.28
N GLY A 30 4.19 26.76 10.45
CA GLY A 30 2.86 26.92 11.03
C GLY A 30 1.85 27.62 10.11
N GLU A 31 2.26 28.00 8.89
CA GLU A 31 1.36 28.65 7.93
C GLU A 31 0.40 27.65 7.27
N LEU A 32 -0.81 28.11 6.93
CA LEU A 32 -1.80 27.30 6.21
C LEU A 32 -1.26 26.93 4.83
N LEU A 33 -1.01 25.63 4.62
CA LEU A 33 -0.49 25.09 3.37
C LEU A 33 -1.61 24.66 2.43
N ALA A 34 -2.56 23.88 2.93
CA ALA A 34 -3.61 23.27 2.13
C ALA A 34 -4.95 23.20 2.87
N ARG A 35 -6.04 23.27 2.10
CA ARG A 35 -7.39 22.89 2.54
C ARG A 35 -7.72 21.51 2.00
N VAL A 36 -7.85 20.55 2.89
CA VAL A 36 -8.10 19.13 2.60
C VAL A 36 -9.59 18.84 2.72
N PRO A 37 -10.23 18.08 1.81
CA PRO A 37 -11.61 17.63 2.01
C PRO A 37 -11.82 16.99 3.40
N ASP A 38 -12.90 17.37 4.10
CA ASP A 38 -13.41 16.64 5.26
C ASP A 38 -14.51 15.65 4.81
N SER A 39 -14.11 14.66 4.02
CA SER A 39 -15.06 13.73 3.39
C SER A 39 -15.72 12.80 4.42
N ASP A 40 -16.92 12.36 4.08
CA ASP A 40 -17.74 11.46 4.89
C ASP A 40 -18.10 10.17 4.12
N ALA A 41 -19.05 9.42 4.66
CA ALA A 41 -19.51 8.16 4.06
C ALA A 41 -20.12 8.33 2.65
N LEU A 42 -20.70 9.49 2.32
CA LEU A 42 -21.30 9.74 1.01
C LEU A 42 -20.24 9.86 -0.09
N ASP A 43 -19.10 10.47 0.23
CA ASP A 43 -17.99 10.59 -0.71
C ASP A 43 -17.30 9.24 -0.92
N VAL A 44 -17.19 8.44 0.15
CA VAL A 44 -16.68 7.07 0.09
C VAL A 44 -17.60 6.16 -0.73
N ASP A 45 -18.92 6.22 -0.53
CA ASP A 45 -19.89 5.44 -1.31
C ASP A 45 -19.78 5.74 -2.81
N LYS A 46 -19.69 7.03 -3.19
CA LYS A 46 -19.46 7.43 -4.59
C LYS A 46 -18.16 6.87 -5.15
N ALA A 47 -17.07 6.94 -4.39
CA ALA A 47 -15.77 6.42 -4.80
C ALA A 47 -15.78 4.89 -4.95
N VAL A 48 -16.40 4.16 -4.01
CA VAL A 48 -16.50 2.70 -4.06
C VAL A 48 -17.41 2.26 -5.21
N LYS A 49 -18.51 2.97 -5.47
CA LYS A 49 -19.38 2.71 -6.62
C LYS A 49 -18.63 2.91 -7.94
N ALA A 50 -17.82 3.96 -8.07
CA ALA A 50 -16.97 4.16 -9.24
C ALA A 50 -15.95 3.03 -9.41
N ALA A 51 -15.28 2.64 -8.31
CA ALA A 51 -14.33 1.52 -8.31
C ALA A 51 -14.98 0.18 -8.69
N LYS A 52 -16.17 -0.09 -8.19
CA LYS A 52 -16.94 -1.31 -8.50
C LYS A 52 -17.37 -1.34 -9.96
N ASN A 53 -17.81 -0.21 -10.52
CA ASN A 53 -18.20 -0.11 -11.92
C ASN A 53 -17.00 -0.29 -12.88
N ALA A 54 -15.83 0.23 -12.52
CA ALA A 54 -14.61 0.09 -13.32
C ALA A 54 -13.95 -1.30 -13.21
N PHE A 55 -14.31 -2.09 -12.19
CA PHE A 55 -13.63 -3.34 -11.86
C PHE A 55 -13.69 -4.39 -12.98
N PRO A 56 -14.86 -4.74 -13.57
CA PRO A 56 -14.92 -5.77 -14.61
C PRO A 56 -14.02 -5.49 -15.81
N ASP A 57 -13.97 -4.23 -16.26
CA ASP A 57 -13.15 -3.83 -17.42
C ASP A 57 -11.66 -3.79 -17.10
N TRP A 58 -11.29 -3.46 -15.86
CA TRP A 58 -9.90 -3.40 -15.41
C TRP A 58 -9.32 -4.79 -15.09
N SER A 59 -10.09 -5.62 -14.39
CA SER A 59 -9.69 -6.97 -14.00
C SER A 59 -9.44 -7.87 -15.21
N ASN A 60 -10.23 -7.68 -16.29
CA ASN A 60 -10.13 -8.44 -17.53
C ASN A 60 -9.03 -7.94 -18.48
N LYS A 61 -8.36 -6.81 -18.20
CA LYS A 61 -7.22 -6.40 -19.03
C LYS A 61 -6.09 -7.41 -18.93
N GLU A 62 -5.35 -7.59 -20.02
CA GLU A 62 -4.15 -8.42 -19.97
C GLU A 62 -3.10 -7.80 -19.03
N PRO A 63 -2.30 -8.62 -18.31
CA PRO A 63 -1.21 -8.13 -17.48
C PRO A 63 -0.26 -7.18 -18.23
N ALA A 64 0.00 -7.44 -19.52
CA ALA A 64 0.83 -6.57 -20.37
C ALA A 64 0.27 -5.14 -20.52
N VAL A 65 -1.05 -5.00 -20.64
CA VAL A 65 -1.70 -3.68 -20.74
C VAL A 65 -1.60 -2.94 -19.40
N ARG A 66 -1.86 -3.63 -18.27
CA ARG A 66 -1.71 -3.01 -16.94
C ARG A 66 -0.26 -2.62 -16.68
N SER A 67 0.69 -3.48 -17.02
CA SER A 67 2.13 -3.22 -16.94
C SER A 67 2.52 -1.94 -17.67
N LYS A 68 2.10 -1.79 -18.94
CA LYS A 68 2.39 -0.59 -19.75
C LYS A 68 1.87 0.70 -19.12
N LEU A 69 0.64 0.68 -18.56
CA LEU A 69 0.06 1.84 -17.89
C LEU A 69 0.81 2.18 -16.59
N LEU A 70 1.21 1.18 -15.82
CA LEU A 70 1.99 1.38 -14.59
C LEU A 70 3.41 1.88 -14.88
N HIS A 71 4.07 1.39 -15.93
CA HIS A 71 5.34 1.96 -16.39
C HIS A 71 5.18 3.43 -16.75
N ARG A 72 4.15 3.78 -17.53
CA ARG A 72 3.87 5.17 -17.89
C ARG A 72 3.63 6.05 -16.65
N LEU A 73 2.89 5.55 -15.66
CA LEU A 73 2.70 6.26 -14.39
C LEU A 73 4.03 6.47 -13.64
N ALA A 74 4.88 5.45 -13.59
CA ALA A 74 6.20 5.54 -12.96
C ALA A 74 7.10 6.57 -13.67
N ASP A 75 7.12 6.57 -15.01
CA ASP A 75 7.92 7.51 -15.80
C ASP A 75 7.43 8.95 -15.64
N LEU A 76 6.10 9.15 -15.58
CA LEU A 76 5.51 10.45 -15.30
C LEU A 76 5.91 10.97 -13.90
N LEU A 77 5.87 10.11 -12.88
CA LEU A 77 6.30 10.48 -11.53
C LEU A 77 7.81 10.78 -11.48
N GLU A 78 8.62 9.98 -12.17
CA GLU A 78 10.07 10.17 -12.27
C GLU A 78 10.44 11.48 -12.99
N SER A 79 9.67 11.89 -14.00
CA SER A 79 9.89 13.17 -14.68
C SER A 79 9.63 14.39 -13.80
N ARG A 80 8.91 14.22 -12.67
CA ARG A 80 8.52 15.30 -11.74
C ARG A 80 9.07 15.10 -10.32
N LEU A 81 10.19 14.37 -10.18
CA LEU A 81 10.78 14.03 -8.86
C LEU A 81 10.94 15.24 -7.93
N LEU A 82 11.51 16.34 -8.43
CA LEU A 82 11.77 17.53 -7.61
C LEU A 82 10.48 18.23 -7.18
N GLU A 83 9.47 18.26 -8.05
CA GLU A 83 8.15 18.84 -7.76
C GLU A 83 7.47 18.07 -6.62
N PHE A 84 7.38 16.74 -6.75
CA PHE A 84 6.82 15.88 -5.72
C PHE A 84 7.64 15.91 -4.43
N ALA A 85 8.97 15.92 -4.50
CA ALA A 85 9.83 15.99 -3.32
C ALA A 85 9.68 17.31 -2.56
N THR A 86 9.50 18.42 -3.29
CA THR A 86 9.25 19.74 -2.70
C THR A 86 7.89 19.77 -2.02
N ALA A 87 6.85 19.22 -2.65
CA ALA A 87 5.52 19.11 -2.05
C ALA A 87 5.54 18.21 -0.80
N GLU A 88 6.15 17.02 -0.87
CA GLU A 88 6.28 16.08 0.25
C GLU A 88 7.01 16.71 1.44
N SER A 89 8.11 17.42 1.17
CA SER A 89 8.90 18.15 2.17
C SER A 89 8.09 19.24 2.86
N ARG A 90 7.34 20.04 2.09
CA ARG A 90 6.52 21.14 2.62
C ARG A 90 5.31 20.66 3.41
N ASP A 91 4.67 19.57 2.98
CA ASP A 91 3.45 19.04 3.59
C ASP A 91 3.76 18.20 4.84
N GLN A 92 4.81 17.37 4.79
CA GLN A 92 5.16 16.46 5.89
C GLN A 92 6.23 17.04 6.85
N GLY A 93 7.14 17.89 6.37
CA GLY A 93 8.20 18.51 7.17
C GLY A 93 9.59 17.85 7.08
N LYS A 94 9.74 16.76 6.34
CA LYS A 94 11.05 16.12 6.11
C LYS A 94 12.00 17.01 5.29
N PRO A 95 13.32 16.89 5.47
CA PRO A 95 14.28 17.59 4.63
C PRO A 95 14.09 17.27 3.14
N LEU A 96 14.16 18.29 2.28
CA LEU A 96 13.99 18.14 0.82
C LEU A 96 14.93 17.08 0.24
N TRP A 97 16.19 17.02 0.71
CA TRP A 97 17.14 16.03 0.22
C TRP A 97 16.66 14.59 0.47
N LEU A 98 16.02 14.33 1.62
CA LEU A 98 15.53 13.01 2.00
C LEU A 98 14.35 12.62 1.11
N ALA A 99 13.39 13.54 0.92
CA ALA A 99 12.28 13.33 -0.01
C ALA A 99 12.79 13.07 -1.44
N HIS A 100 13.72 13.90 -1.92
CA HIS A 100 14.20 13.87 -3.31
C HIS A 100 15.12 12.69 -3.63
N LYS A 101 16.02 12.30 -2.71
CA LYS A 101 17.01 11.25 -2.96
C LYS A 101 16.54 9.86 -2.55
N ILE A 102 15.61 9.75 -1.61
CA ILE A 102 15.21 8.47 -1.03
C ILE A 102 13.74 8.18 -1.32
N GLU A 103 12.82 9.01 -0.86
CA GLU A 103 11.41 8.62 -0.80
C GLU A 103 10.67 8.66 -2.13
N ILE A 104 10.71 9.77 -2.87
CA ILE A 104 10.01 9.86 -4.16
C ILE A 104 10.59 8.87 -5.18
N PRO A 105 11.92 8.67 -5.29
CA PRO A 105 12.48 7.61 -6.11
C PRO A 105 11.99 6.22 -5.69
N ARG A 106 11.87 5.93 -4.39
CA ARG A 106 11.29 4.67 -3.92
C ARG A 106 9.81 4.54 -4.28
N ALA A 107 9.05 5.64 -4.30
CA ALA A 107 7.67 5.63 -4.73
C ALA A 107 7.53 5.26 -6.22
N VAL A 108 8.42 5.77 -7.08
CA VAL A 108 8.56 5.36 -8.49
C VAL A 108 8.89 3.87 -8.58
N LEU A 109 9.90 3.41 -7.82
CA LEU A 109 10.34 2.02 -7.82
C LEU A 109 9.22 1.05 -7.41
N ASN A 110 8.37 1.40 -6.43
CA ASN A 110 7.22 0.56 -6.07
C ASN A 110 6.32 0.28 -7.28
N ILE A 111 5.97 1.31 -8.05
CA ILE A 111 5.09 1.19 -9.22
C ILE A 111 5.80 0.39 -10.32
N ARG A 112 7.04 0.80 -10.65
CA ARG A 112 7.84 0.17 -11.72
C ARG A 112 8.13 -1.29 -11.44
N HIS A 113 8.38 -1.65 -10.19
CA HIS A 113 8.61 -3.03 -9.76
C HIS A 113 7.40 -3.90 -10.06
N PHE A 114 6.21 -3.52 -9.59
CA PHE A 114 5.01 -4.32 -9.84
C PHE A 114 4.56 -4.30 -11.30
N ALA A 115 4.87 -3.24 -12.06
CA ALA A 115 4.68 -3.22 -13.51
C ALA A 115 5.50 -4.33 -14.22
N ASN A 116 6.74 -4.58 -13.75
CA ASN A 116 7.58 -5.65 -14.28
C ASN A 116 7.15 -7.03 -13.77
N THR A 117 6.93 -7.19 -12.46
CA THR A 117 6.78 -8.52 -11.87
C THR A 117 5.51 -9.24 -12.32
N ILE A 118 4.44 -8.52 -12.65
CA ILE A 118 3.20 -9.15 -13.15
C ILE A 118 3.36 -9.87 -14.49
N LEU A 119 4.42 -9.57 -15.26
CA LEU A 119 4.73 -10.25 -16.52
C LEU A 119 5.44 -11.59 -16.30
N CYS A 120 6.02 -11.79 -15.11
CA CYS A 120 6.85 -12.94 -14.78
C CYS A 120 6.16 -13.90 -13.81
N ASP A 121 4.89 -13.68 -13.53
CA ASP A 121 4.15 -14.43 -12.53
C ASP A 121 3.92 -15.88 -12.95
N LYS A 122 4.00 -16.77 -11.97
CA LYS A 122 3.91 -18.22 -12.18
C LYS A 122 2.82 -18.81 -11.31
N GLU A 123 2.06 -19.71 -11.92
CA GLU A 123 1.12 -20.60 -11.24
C GLU A 123 1.75 -21.97 -11.04
N ILE A 124 1.23 -22.71 -10.06
CA ILE A 124 1.64 -24.07 -9.79
C ILE A 124 0.80 -25.01 -10.66
N CYS A 125 1.44 -25.97 -11.31
CA CYS A 125 0.78 -27.05 -12.04
C CYS A 125 1.43 -28.38 -11.63
N ILE A 126 0.61 -29.32 -11.17
CA ILE A 126 1.02 -30.63 -10.67
C ILE A 126 0.22 -31.68 -11.43
N ASN A 127 0.93 -32.54 -12.16
CA ASN A 127 0.33 -33.70 -12.81
C ASN A 127 0.37 -34.91 -11.86
N GLN A 128 -0.75 -35.61 -11.69
CA GLN A 128 -0.90 -36.83 -10.90
C GLN A 128 -1.35 -37.97 -11.82
N PRO A 129 -0.42 -38.65 -12.52
CA PRO A 129 -0.75 -39.63 -13.54
C PRO A 129 -1.46 -40.87 -13.00
N GLU A 130 -1.09 -41.33 -11.81
CA GLU A 130 -1.69 -42.51 -11.17
C GLU A 130 -3.20 -42.35 -10.97
N ASP A 131 -3.64 -41.14 -10.64
CA ASP A 131 -5.05 -40.78 -10.47
C ASP A 131 -5.71 -40.29 -11.77
N GLY A 132 -4.91 -40.04 -12.82
CA GLY A 132 -5.36 -39.37 -14.04
C GLY A 132 -5.86 -37.95 -13.78
N ILE A 133 -5.16 -37.17 -12.94
CA ILE A 133 -5.59 -35.83 -12.52
C ILE A 133 -4.51 -34.78 -12.81
N LEU A 134 -4.93 -33.66 -13.40
CA LEU A 134 -4.13 -32.44 -13.52
C LEU A 134 -4.64 -31.39 -12.54
N ASN A 135 -3.79 -30.95 -11.61
CA ASN A 135 -4.08 -29.86 -10.69
C ASN A 135 -3.31 -28.61 -11.10
N TYR A 136 -3.96 -27.46 -11.16
CA TYR A 136 -3.26 -26.19 -11.32
C TYR A 136 -3.93 -25.06 -10.55
N THR A 137 -3.16 -24.02 -10.27
CA THR A 137 -3.66 -22.82 -9.59
C THR A 137 -4.03 -21.75 -10.59
N SER A 138 -5.11 -21.02 -10.29
CA SER A 138 -5.55 -19.86 -11.05
C SER A 138 -5.86 -18.73 -10.08
N ARG A 139 -5.47 -17.51 -10.44
CA ARG A 139 -5.70 -16.32 -9.62
C ARG A 139 -6.67 -15.36 -10.28
N SER A 140 -7.49 -14.75 -9.43
CA SER A 140 -8.39 -13.66 -9.81
C SER A 140 -8.18 -12.46 -8.87
N PRO A 141 -8.30 -11.21 -9.36
CA PRO A 141 -8.23 -10.03 -8.50
C PRO A 141 -9.31 -10.09 -7.41
N CYS A 142 -9.04 -9.52 -6.24
CA CYS A 142 -9.97 -9.58 -5.12
C CYS A 142 -11.20 -8.66 -5.26
N GLY A 143 -11.10 -7.53 -5.95
CA GLY A 143 -12.21 -6.58 -6.09
C GLY A 143 -11.79 -5.13 -5.89
N VAL A 144 -12.62 -4.40 -5.14
CA VAL A 144 -12.32 -3.02 -4.71
C VAL A 144 -11.47 -3.05 -3.44
N ALA A 145 -10.25 -2.54 -3.54
CA ALA A 145 -9.31 -2.41 -2.43
C ALA A 145 -9.46 -1.07 -1.71
N GLY A 146 -9.72 -1.12 -0.40
CA GLY A 146 -9.61 0.03 0.49
C GLY A 146 -8.18 0.22 0.97
N ILE A 147 -7.55 1.33 0.62
CA ILE A 147 -6.16 1.64 0.99
C ILE A 147 -6.14 2.80 1.98
N ILE A 148 -5.59 2.60 3.18
CA ILE A 148 -5.48 3.65 4.19
C ILE A 148 -3.99 3.80 4.57
N VAL A 149 -3.43 4.99 4.38
CA VAL A 149 -1.99 5.24 4.58
C VAL A 149 -1.72 6.40 5.54
N PRO A 150 -0.62 6.33 6.31
CA PRO A 150 -0.28 7.30 7.33
C PRO A 150 0.48 8.49 6.73
N TRP A 151 0.90 9.41 7.60
CA TRP A 151 1.52 10.68 7.23
C TRP A 151 3.05 10.69 7.20
N ASN A 152 3.73 9.68 7.73
CA ASN A 152 5.19 9.72 7.91
C ASN A 152 5.95 9.52 6.59
N LEU A 153 5.47 8.63 5.72
CA LEU A 153 6.02 8.38 4.39
C LEU A 153 4.89 8.43 3.33
N PRO A 154 4.25 9.60 3.13
CA PRO A 154 2.95 9.74 2.45
C PRO A 154 2.89 9.05 1.07
N LEU A 155 3.70 9.52 0.11
CA LEU A 155 3.62 9.01 -1.25
C LEU A 155 4.20 7.60 -1.34
N TYR A 156 5.28 7.34 -0.62
CA TYR A 156 5.95 6.04 -0.63
C TYR A 156 5.03 4.91 -0.15
N LEU A 157 4.35 5.07 0.99
CA LEU A 157 3.44 4.03 1.51
C LEU A 157 2.16 3.92 0.69
N LEU A 158 1.70 5.01 0.08
CA LEU A 158 0.60 4.98 -0.88
C LEU A 158 0.95 4.11 -2.08
N THR A 159 2.09 4.37 -2.76
CA THR A 159 2.47 3.60 -3.94
C THR A 159 2.87 2.17 -3.61
N PHE A 160 3.33 1.92 -2.38
CA PHE A 160 3.65 0.56 -1.92
C PHE A 160 2.41 -0.35 -1.90
N LYS A 161 1.22 0.21 -1.68
CA LYS A 161 -0.05 -0.50 -1.71
C LYS A 161 -0.74 -0.38 -3.08
N LEU A 162 -0.69 0.80 -3.69
CA LEU A 162 -1.33 1.09 -4.98
C LEU A 162 -0.72 0.28 -6.13
N GLY A 163 0.61 0.20 -6.20
CA GLY A 163 1.34 -0.53 -7.24
C GLY A 163 0.86 -1.98 -7.40
N PRO A 164 0.96 -2.83 -6.36
CA PRO A 164 0.50 -4.20 -6.46
C PRO A 164 -1.02 -4.33 -6.65
N ALA A 165 -1.83 -3.47 -6.02
CA ALA A 165 -3.28 -3.51 -6.18
C ALA A 165 -3.68 -3.40 -7.66
N LEU A 166 -3.13 -2.39 -8.34
CA LEU A 166 -3.38 -2.14 -9.76
C LEU A 166 -2.77 -3.23 -10.65
N ALA A 167 -1.55 -3.64 -10.36
CA ALA A 167 -0.85 -4.64 -11.16
C ALA A 167 -1.62 -5.99 -11.18
N TYR A 168 -2.18 -6.38 -10.04
CA TYR A 168 -3.02 -7.56 -9.88
C TYR A 168 -4.51 -7.31 -10.19
N GLY A 169 -4.86 -6.23 -10.89
CA GLY A 169 -6.19 -6.04 -11.48
C GLY A 169 -7.29 -5.59 -10.51
N ASN A 170 -6.95 -5.11 -9.32
CA ASN A 170 -7.92 -4.52 -8.39
C ASN A 170 -8.18 -3.06 -8.74
N THR A 171 -9.38 -2.58 -8.42
CA THR A 171 -9.68 -1.15 -8.37
C THR A 171 -9.50 -0.65 -6.94
N VAL A 172 -9.30 0.65 -6.77
CA VAL A 172 -8.82 1.22 -5.51
C VAL A 172 -9.67 2.40 -5.07
N VAL A 173 -9.98 2.42 -3.77
CA VAL A 173 -10.38 3.62 -3.05
C VAL A 173 -9.36 3.85 -1.94
N ALA A 174 -8.59 4.93 -2.05
CA ALA A 174 -7.51 5.25 -1.14
C ALA A 174 -7.86 6.48 -0.28
N LYS A 175 -7.48 6.41 1.01
CA LYS A 175 -7.64 7.46 2.02
C LYS A 175 -6.29 7.82 2.63
N PRO A 176 -5.53 8.74 2.00
CA PRO A 176 -4.27 9.26 2.56
C PRO A 176 -4.51 10.07 3.82
N SER A 177 -3.51 10.15 4.71
CA SER A 177 -3.64 10.93 5.95
C SER A 177 -3.97 12.40 5.66
N GLU A 178 -4.90 12.92 6.43
CA GLU A 178 -5.35 14.31 6.47
C GLU A 178 -4.20 15.30 6.74
N PHE A 179 -3.12 14.86 7.38
CA PHE A 179 -1.94 15.68 7.66
C PHE A 179 -1.05 15.88 6.43
N THR A 180 -1.08 14.97 5.46
CA THR A 180 -0.12 14.94 4.35
C THR A 180 -0.78 14.42 3.07
N SER A 181 -1.67 15.23 2.51
CA SER A 181 -2.53 14.85 1.38
C SER A 181 -2.05 15.38 0.03
N VAL A 182 -1.10 16.32 0.00
CA VAL A 182 -0.76 17.09 -1.21
C VAL A 182 -0.19 16.20 -2.31
N THR A 183 0.78 15.34 -2.01
CA THR A 183 1.42 14.50 -3.03
C THR A 183 0.53 13.36 -3.52
N ALA A 184 -0.33 12.82 -2.65
CA ALA A 184 -1.36 11.87 -3.08
C ALA A 184 -2.38 12.54 -4.03
N TRP A 185 -2.75 13.79 -3.76
CA TRP A 185 -3.58 14.59 -4.66
C TRP A 185 -2.89 14.89 -6.00
N MET A 186 -1.60 15.27 -5.99
CA MET A 186 -0.81 15.47 -7.21
C MET A 186 -0.71 14.20 -8.06
N LEU A 187 -0.57 13.02 -7.42
CA LEU A 187 -0.51 11.73 -8.10
C LEU A 187 -1.77 11.46 -8.94
N CYS A 188 -2.94 11.99 -8.54
CA CYS A 188 -4.20 11.82 -9.27
C CYS A 188 -4.12 12.34 -10.71
N SER A 189 -3.46 13.49 -10.90
CA SER A 189 -3.23 14.04 -12.25
C SER A 189 -2.37 13.11 -13.10
N LEU A 190 -1.34 12.51 -12.50
CA LEU A 190 -0.47 11.55 -13.20
C LEU A 190 -1.20 10.25 -13.54
N ILE A 191 -2.11 9.80 -12.68
CA ILE A 191 -2.97 8.62 -12.94
C ILE A 191 -3.84 8.86 -14.19
N LYS A 192 -4.48 10.03 -14.27
CA LYS A 192 -5.26 10.42 -15.46
C LYS A 192 -4.38 10.54 -16.70
N GLU A 193 -3.23 11.21 -16.58
CA GLU A 193 -2.27 11.39 -17.68
C GLU A 193 -1.66 10.07 -18.17
N ALA A 194 -1.44 9.10 -17.27
CA ALA A 194 -0.98 7.76 -17.62
C ALA A 194 -2.01 6.99 -18.47
N GLY A 195 -3.28 7.38 -18.42
CA GLY A 195 -4.39 6.70 -19.09
C GLY A 195 -4.91 5.49 -18.31
N ILE A 196 -4.73 5.48 -16.99
CA ILE A 196 -5.43 4.52 -16.13
C ILE A 196 -6.94 4.85 -16.21
N PRO A 197 -7.81 3.86 -16.52
CA PRO A 197 -9.23 4.15 -16.74
C PRO A 197 -9.92 4.80 -15.53
N ASP A 198 -10.93 5.62 -15.83
CA ASP A 198 -11.72 6.29 -14.81
C ASP A 198 -12.34 5.29 -13.83
N GLY A 199 -12.30 5.63 -12.55
CA GLY A 199 -12.82 4.78 -11.48
C GLY A 199 -11.87 3.67 -11.03
N VAL A 200 -10.81 3.35 -11.78
CA VAL A 200 -9.83 2.33 -11.34
C VAL A 200 -9.08 2.78 -10.09
N VAL A 201 -8.75 4.07 -9.99
CA VAL A 201 -8.21 4.68 -8.78
C VAL A 201 -9.11 5.84 -8.35
N ASN A 202 -9.52 5.83 -7.09
CA ASN A 202 -10.24 6.91 -6.45
C ASN A 202 -9.50 7.31 -5.17
N MET A 203 -9.36 8.61 -4.92
CA MET A 203 -8.74 9.16 -3.72
C MET A 203 -9.78 10.01 -2.97
N VAL A 204 -10.07 9.63 -1.73
CA VAL A 204 -10.95 10.36 -0.84
C VAL A 204 -10.13 10.86 0.35
N PHE A 205 -10.18 12.16 0.60
CA PHE A 205 -9.42 12.79 1.69
C PHE A 205 -10.34 13.14 2.85
N GLY A 206 -9.87 13.01 4.09
CA GLY A 206 -10.68 13.30 5.29
C GLY A 206 -10.19 12.55 6.51
N TYR A 207 -10.88 12.66 7.64
CA TYR A 207 -10.44 12.01 8.88
C TYR A 207 -10.60 10.48 8.88
N GLY A 208 -9.73 9.81 9.64
CA GLY A 208 -9.83 8.37 9.90
C GLY A 208 -11.23 7.96 10.42
N PRO A 209 -11.74 8.55 11.53
CA PRO A 209 -13.06 8.22 12.07
C PRO A 209 -14.28 8.56 11.17
N LYS A 210 -14.09 9.28 10.05
CA LYS A 210 -15.15 9.61 9.09
C LYS A 210 -14.97 8.81 7.79
N ALA A 211 -14.14 9.31 6.88
CA ALA A 211 -13.87 8.65 5.59
C ALA A 211 -13.21 7.28 5.76
N GLY A 212 -12.26 7.13 6.69
CA GLY A 212 -11.60 5.84 6.94
C GLY A 212 -12.57 4.78 7.47
N GLU A 213 -13.39 5.15 8.46
CA GLU A 213 -14.41 4.29 9.05
C GLU A 213 -15.45 3.83 8.03
N ALA A 214 -15.93 4.76 7.19
CA ALA A 214 -16.86 4.44 6.12
C ALA A 214 -16.24 3.45 5.11
N LEU A 215 -14.95 3.63 4.76
CA LEU A 215 -14.26 2.78 3.79
C LEU A 215 -14.10 1.34 4.28
N ILE A 216 -13.72 1.15 5.56
CA ILE A 216 -13.53 -0.20 6.13
C ILE A 216 -14.87 -0.94 6.33
N ARG A 217 -15.96 -0.20 6.58
CA ARG A 217 -17.31 -0.78 6.75
C ARG A 217 -18.08 -0.98 5.44
N HIS A 218 -17.58 -0.46 4.32
CA HIS A 218 -18.32 -0.49 3.07
C HIS A 218 -18.51 -1.94 2.55
N PRO A 219 -19.72 -2.42 2.24
CA PRO A 219 -19.94 -3.83 1.86
C PRO A 219 -19.20 -4.23 0.57
N ASP A 220 -19.03 -3.30 -0.36
CA ASP A 220 -18.37 -3.55 -1.65
C ASP A 220 -16.84 -3.46 -1.63
N THR A 221 -16.19 -3.24 -0.48
CA THR A 221 -14.73 -3.36 -0.38
C THR A 221 -14.33 -4.77 0.03
N SER A 222 -13.63 -5.48 -0.84
CA SER A 222 -13.26 -6.90 -0.64
C SER A 222 -12.01 -7.08 0.21
N LEU A 223 -11.17 -6.05 0.27
CA LEU A 223 -9.92 -6.05 1.01
C LEU A 223 -9.59 -4.66 1.57
N ILE A 224 -8.92 -4.64 2.72
CA ILE A 224 -8.42 -3.44 3.38
C ILE A 224 -6.93 -3.60 3.65
N THR A 225 -6.13 -2.64 3.20
CA THR A 225 -4.71 -2.55 3.54
C THR A 225 -4.44 -1.23 4.27
N PHE A 226 -3.83 -1.36 5.45
CA PHE A 226 -3.64 -0.25 6.38
C PHE A 226 -2.19 -0.20 6.86
N THR A 227 -1.65 1.01 6.94
CA THR A 227 -0.42 1.27 7.72
C THR A 227 -0.69 2.41 8.70
N GLY A 228 -0.32 2.23 9.97
CA GLY A 228 -0.51 3.29 10.97
C GLY A 228 -0.41 2.80 12.41
N SER A 229 -1.26 3.37 13.28
CA SER A 229 -1.21 3.09 14.72
C SER A 229 -1.83 1.74 15.07
N ASP A 230 -1.36 1.14 16.18
CA ASP A 230 -1.87 -0.12 16.74
C ASP A 230 -3.37 -0.06 17.01
N ARG A 231 -3.84 1.00 17.68
CA ARG A 231 -5.27 1.20 17.99
C ARG A 231 -6.14 1.16 16.73
N ALA A 232 -5.72 1.87 15.68
CA ALA A 232 -6.46 1.87 14.42
C ALA A 232 -6.37 0.53 13.70
N GLY A 233 -5.19 -0.12 13.70
CA GLY A 233 -4.99 -1.43 13.10
C GLY A 233 -5.90 -2.51 13.71
N LEU A 234 -5.99 -2.56 15.04
CA LEU A 234 -6.88 -3.50 15.74
C LEU A 234 -8.34 -3.28 15.37
N HIS A 235 -8.82 -2.04 15.45
CA HIS A 235 -10.20 -1.68 15.10
C HIS A 235 -10.52 -2.05 13.65
N ILE A 236 -9.60 -1.77 12.72
CA ILE A 236 -9.75 -2.17 11.31
C ILE A 236 -9.79 -3.69 11.19
N GLY A 237 -8.92 -4.41 11.89
CA GLY A 237 -8.90 -5.87 11.90
C GLY A 237 -10.21 -6.48 12.42
N GLU A 238 -10.78 -5.93 13.48
CA GLU A 238 -12.07 -6.34 14.04
C GLU A 238 -13.22 -6.12 13.05
N VAL A 239 -13.33 -4.90 12.50
CA VAL A 239 -14.40 -4.54 11.57
C VAL A 239 -14.30 -5.33 10.27
N ALA A 240 -13.12 -5.38 9.67
CA ALA A 240 -12.92 -6.06 8.40
C ALA A 240 -13.01 -7.59 8.54
N GLY A 241 -12.56 -8.14 9.67
CA GLY A 241 -12.71 -9.55 10.02
C GLY A 241 -14.18 -9.97 10.17
N ALA A 242 -15.00 -9.14 10.83
CA ALA A 242 -16.45 -9.38 10.94
C ALA A 242 -17.17 -9.39 9.58
N MET A 243 -16.57 -8.79 8.56
CA MET A 243 -17.08 -8.75 7.18
C MET A 243 -16.37 -9.74 6.24
N ALA A 244 -15.49 -10.61 6.76
CA ALA A 244 -14.69 -11.57 6.00
C ALA A 244 -13.85 -10.95 4.87
N LYS A 245 -13.39 -9.70 5.06
CA LYS A 245 -12.50 -9.02 4.11
C LYS A 245 -11.07 -9.50 4.28
N LYS A 246 -10.29 -9.48 3.20
CA LYS A 246 -8.84 -9.67 3.34
C LYS A 246 -8.24 -8.43 4.00
N VAL A 247 -7.35 -8.63 4.97
CA VAL A 247 -6.76 -7.55 5.75
C VAL A 247 -5.24 -7.66 5.76
N SER A 248 -4.56 -6.55 5.45
CA SER A 248 -3.12 -6.38 5.64
C SER A 248 -2.89 -5.18 6.56
N LEU A 249 -2.22 -5.39 7.69
CA LEU A 249 -1.96 -4.35 8.70
C LEU A 249 -0.46 -4.20 8.90
N GLU A 250 0.03 -2.97 8.88
CA GLU A 250 1.40 -2.62 9.23
C GLU A 250 1.41 -1.59 10.36
N VAL A 251 2.00 -1.96 11.50
CA VAL A 251 1.95 -1.21 12.76
C VAL A 251 3.34 -1.17 13.41
N SER A 252 3.79 0.02 13.79
CA SER A 252 5.10 0.21 14.43
C SER A 252 5.03 0.98 15.74
N LYS A 253 5.85 0.58 16.72
CA LYS A 253 6.21 1.37 17.91
C LYS A 253 7.70 1.16 18.21
N ILE A 254 8.43 2.23 18.55
CA ILE A 254 9.90 2.20 18.71
C ILE A 254 10.28 2.00 20.18
N PHE A 255 11.27 1.14 20.45
CA PHE A 255 11.86 0.92 21.79
C PHE A 255 13.41 0.82 21.71
N LEU A 256 14.12 1.32 22.73
CA LEU A 256 15.59 1.25 22.87
C LEU A 256 15.97 0.41 24.11
N LEU A 257 16.91 -0.54 23.99
CA LEU A 257 17.26 -1.49 25.06
C LEU A 257 18.78 -1.76 25.12
N ARG A 258 19.35 -2.04 26.31
CA ARG A 258 20.78 -2.44 26.53
C ARG A 258 20.94 -3.59 27.54
N LYS A 259 21.74 -4.62 27.19
CA LYS A 259 22.12 -5.87 27.91
C LYS A 259 21.00 -6.88 28.19
N ASN A 260 21.33 -8.17 27.98
CA ASN A 260 20.45 -9.34 27.78
C ASN A 260 19.48 -9.15 26.61
N VAL A 261 20.06 -8.97 25.41
CA VAL A 261 19.43 -8.27 24.27
C VAL A 261 18.31 -9.05 23.60
N ILE A 262 18.41 -10.37 23.46
CA ILE A 262 17.40 -11.16 22.72
C ILE A 262 16.09 -11.20 23.49
N GLU A 263 16.10 -11.69 24.74
CA GLU A 263 14.90 -11.81 25.57
C GLU A 263 14.19 -10.46 25.70
N ARG A 264 14.95 -9.38 25.88
CA ARG A 264 14.38 -8.03 25.97
C ARG A 264 13.88 -7.49 24.65
N ALA A 265 14.59 -7.74 23.54
CA ALA A 265 14.13 -7.37 22.20
C ALA A 265 12.80 -8.08 21.88
N ASN A 266 12.62 -9.31 22.35
CA ASN A 266 11.38 -10.06 22.13
C ASN A 266 10.28 -9.75 23.16
N ARG A 267 10.61 -9.22 24.35
CA ARG A 267 9.63 -8.93 25.42
C ARG A 267 8.62 -7.81 25.08
N VAL A 268 8.79 -7.12 23.97
CA VAL A 268 7.80 -6.14 23.50
C VAL A 268 6.69 -6.83 22.70
N ASN A 269 5.47 -6.27 22.78
CA ASN A 269 4.30 -6.78 22.04
C ASN A 269 4.38 -6.57 20.52
N TYR A 270 5.45 -5.93 20.03
CA TYR A 270 5.64 -5.52 18.65
C TYR A 270 6.80 -6.29 18.01
N GLY A 271 6.75 -6.44 16.69
CA GLY A 271 7.66 -7.28 15.94
C GLY A 271 7.86 -6.82 14.51
N LEU A 272 7.95 -5.52 14.24
CA LEU A 272 8.09 -5.02 12.85
C LEU A 272 9.48 -5.31 12.28
N SER A 273 10.51 -4.74 12.91
CA SER A 273 11.88 -4.88 12.45
C SER A 273 12.89 -4.72 13.58
N ALA A 274 14.08 -5.32 13.41
CA ALA A 274 15.23 -5.09 14.27
C ALA A 274 16.50 -4.79 13.44
N THR A 275 17.53 -4.29 14.10
CA THR A 275 18.84 -4.09 13.47
C THR A 275 19.95 -4.62 14.36
N ILE A 276 20.86 -5.41 13.77
CA ILE A 276 22.06 -5.94 14.40
C ILE A 276 23.27 -5.25 13.79
N TRP A 277 24.13 -4.66 14.62
CA TRP A 277 25.42 -4.11 14.22
C TRP A 277 26.54 -4.97 14.82
N SER A 278 27.26 -5.71 13.99
CA SER A 278 28.36 -6.57 14.42
C SER A 278 29.29 -6.91 13.26
N THR A 279 30.58 -7.00 13.54
CA THR A 279 31.57 -7.56 12.60
C THR A 279 31.66 -9.09 12.69
N ASP A 280 31.02 -9.70 13.70
CA ASP A 280 31.03 -11.14 13.96
C ASP A 280 29.82 -11.81 13.27
N LEU A 281 30.09 -12.49 12.15
CA LEU A 281 29.05 -13.15 11.36
C LEU A 281 28.39 -14.31 12.11
N GLN A 282 29.12 -15.02 12.97
CA GLN A 282 28.54 -16.11 13.76
C GLN A 282 27.52 -15.56 14.76
N LYS A 283 27.79 -14.39 15.36
CA LYS A 283 26.80 -13.69 16.19
C LYS A 283 25.59 -13.22 15.38
N ILE A 284 25.80 -12.69 14.18
CA ILE A 284 24.68 -12.29 13.33
C ILE A 284 23.79 -13.49 13.01
N HIS A 285 24.36 -14.59 12.51
CA HIS A 285 23.60 -15.79 12.16
C HIS A 285 22.96 -16.47 13.37
N SER A 286 23.55 -16.37 14.56
CA SER A 286 22.97 -16.96 15.78
C SER A 286 21.92 -16.06 16.46
N ILE A 287 21.97 -14.74 16.27
CA ILE A 287 21.03 -13.78 16.89
C ILE A 287 19.84 -13.51 15.96
N ALA A 288 20.06 -13.26 14.67
CA ALA A 288 19.01 -12.80 13.76
C ALA A 288 17.78 -13.71 13.74
N PRO A 289 17.90 -15.06 13.64
CA PRO A 289 16.74 -15.95 13.65
C PRO A 289 16.00 -16.03 15.00
N LYS A 290 16.60 -15.52 16.08
CA LYS A 290 16.00 -15.52 17.43
C LYS A 290 15.19 -14.26 17.72
N LEU A 291 15.27 -13.23 16.87
CA LEU A 291 14.50 -12.01 17.04
C LEU A 291 13.10 -12.22 16.47
N GLU A 292 12.09 -11.99 17.30
CA GLU A 292 10.68 -12.13 16.92
C GLU A 292 10.20 -10.86 16.20
N VAL A 293 10.74 -10.65 15.00
CA VAL A 293 10.44 -9.51 14.11
C VAL A 293 10.37 -9.98 12.66
N GLY A 294 9.57 -9.33 11.83
CA GLY A 294 9.44 -9.73 10.42
C GLY A 294 10.60 -9.28 9.50
N THR A 295 11.47 -8.38 9.95
CA THR A 295 12.69 -8.01 9.20
C THR A 295 13.86 -7.72 10.13
N VAL A 296 14.98 -8.39 9.92
CA VAL A 296 16.24 -8.09 10.63
C VAL A 296 17.24 -7.50 9.64
N TRP A 297 17.65 -6.25 9.85
CA TRP A 297 18.77 -5.65 9.14
C TRP A 297 20.07 -5.93 9.86
N CYS A 298 21.11 -6.30 9.13
CA CYS A 298 22.43 -6.55 9.68
C CYS A 298 23.42 -5.58 9.04
N ASN A 299 24.09 -4.76 9.84
CA ASN A 299 25.03 -3.72 9.41
C ASN A 299 24.47 -2.73 8.38
N CYS A 300 23.15 -2.55 8.37
CA CYS A 300 22.44 -1.61 7.52
C CYS A 300 21.12 -1.22 8.20
N TRP A 301 20.41 -0.25 7.63
CA TRP A 301 19.08 0.13 8.11
C TRP A 301 18.24 0.66 6.96
N LEU A 302 16.96 0.28 6.93
CA LEU A 302 15.98 0.73 5.93
C LEU A 302 16.39 0.48 4.47
N VAL A 303 17.20 -0.57 4.25
CA VAL A 303 17.52 -1.10 2.92
C VAL A 303 16.49 -2.16 2.59
N ARG A 304 15.73 -1.98 1.51
CA ARG A 304 14.66 -2.89 1.14
C ARG A 304 14.81 -3.33 -0.30
N ASN A 305 14.61 -4.62 -0.55
CA ASN A 305 14.37 -5.18 -1.86
C ASN A 305 12.89 -5.54 -1.97
N LEU A 306 12.19 -5.10 -3.02
CA LEU A 306 10.75 -5.29 -3.21
C LEU A 306 10.36 -6.76 -3.50
N HIS A 307 11.34 -7.62 -3.77
CA HIS A 307 11.14 -9.07 -3.81
C HIS A 307 11.04 -9.70 -2.42
N MET A 308 11.65 -9.10 -1.40
CA MET A 308 11.64 -9.66 -0.05
C MET A 308 10.37 -9.22 0.70
N PRO A 309 9.79 -10.10 1.53
CA PRO A 309 8.64 -9.74 2.36
C PRO A 309 9.03 -8.66 3.37
N PHE A 310 8.13 -7.70 3.55
CA PHE A 310 8.18 -6.73 4.65
C PHE A 310 6.86 -6.80 5.39
N GLY A 311 6.91 -6.93 6.71
CA GLY A 311 5.74 -6.78 7.56
C GLY A 311 5.97 -7.27 8.97
N GLY A 312 5.02 -7.00 9.86
CA GLY A 312 5.20 -7.25 11.28
C GLY A 312 4.86 -8.65 11.77
N GLU A 313 5.57 -9.11 12.80
CA GLU A 313 5.12 -10.16 13.71
C GLU A 313 4.36 -9.57 14.91
N LYS A 314 3.68 -10.43 15.68
CA LYS A 314 2.91 -10.04 16.87
C LYS A 314 1.88 -8.95 16.53
N ARG A 315 1.82 -7.87 17.32
CA ARG A 315 0.92 -6.73 17.08
C ARG A 315 1.43 -5.76 16.00
N SER A 316 2.60 -6.02 15.40
CA SER A 316 3.13 -5.15 14.36
C SER A 316 2.49 -5.37 13.00
N GLY A 317 1.67 -6.40 12.82
CA GLY A 317 0.94 -6.54 11.58
C GLY A 317 0.30 -7.89 11.34
N LEU A 318 -0.50 -7.93 10.29
CA LEU A 318 -1.05 -9.14 9.69
C LEU A 318 -0.76 -9.08 8.19
N GLY A 319 -0.25 -10.17 7.63
CA GLY A 319 0.19 -10.21 6.25
C GLY A 319 1.61 -9.70 6.06
N ARG A 320 2.02 -9.61 4.79
CA ARG A 320 3.32 -9.13 4.35
C ARG A 320 3.13 -8.37 3.04
N GLU A 321 4.00 -7.40 2.81
CA GLU A 321 4.10 -6.64 1.58
C GLU A 321 5.44 -6.99 0.90
N GLY A 322 5.38 -7.51 -0.31
CA GLY A 322 6.50 -8.10 -1.03
C GLY A 322 5.98 -8.68 -2.34
N THR A 323 6.83 -9.13 -3.26
CA THR A 323 6.32 -9.53 -4.60
C THR A 323 5.31 -10.67 -4.52
N GLU A 324 5.68 -11.76 -3.83
CA GLU A 324 4.82 -12.94 -3.68
C GLU A 324 3.67 -12.68 -2.68
N ASP A 325 3.96 -12.04 -1.55
CA ASP A 325 2.95 -11.76 -0.53
C ASP A 325 1.88 -10.78 -1.01
N SER A 326 2.27 -9.75 -1.77
CA SER A 326 1.32 -8.82 -2.37
C SER A 326 0.47 -9.55 -3.43
N ARG A 327 1.06 -10.43 -4.24
CA ARG A 327 0.27 -11.26 -5.16
C ARG A 327 -0.78 -12.07 -4.40
N ASP A 328 -0.37 -12.71 -3.32
CA ASP A 328 -1.27 -13.50 -2.48
C ASP A 328 -2.33 -12.66 -1.80
N PHE A 329 -2.01 -11.44 -1.36
CA PHE A 329 -2.95 -10.54 -0.73
C PHE A 329 -3.96 -9.94 -1.72
N TYR A 330 -3.52 -9.54 -2.92
CA TYR A 330 -4.36 -8.88 -3.93
C TYR A 330 -5.09 -9.84 -4.88
N THR A 331 -4.92 -11.16 -4.71
CA THR A 331 -5.64 -12.18 -5.51
C THR A 331 -6.34 -13.24 -4.66
N TYR A 332 -7.39 -13.83 -5.20
CA TYR A 332 -7.92 -15.11 -4.74
C TYR A 332 -7.28 -16.23 -5.55
N LYS A 333 -6.58 -17.12 -4.84
CA LYS A 333 -5.99 -18.34 -5.41
C LYS A 333 -7.03 -19.45 -5.41
N LYS A 334 -7.26 -20.06 -6.56
CA LYS A 334 -8.20 -21.17 -6.78
C LYS A 334 -7.44 -22.37 -7.33
N THR A 335 -7.72 -23.55 -6.78
CA THR A 335 -7.26 -24.81 -7.36
C THR A 335 -8.28 -25.29 -8.38
N ILE A 336 -7.80 -25.65 -9.58
CA ILE A 336 -8.59 -26.31 -10.62
C ILE A 336 -8.03 -27.72 -10.77
N CYS A 337 -8.92 -28.70 -10.65
CA CYS A 337 -8.60 -30.11 -10.73
C CYS A 337 -9.37 -30.70 -11.92
N ILE A 338 -8.64 -31.27 -12.88
CA ILE A 338 -9.19 -31.84 -14.11
C ILE A 338 -8.82 -33.31 -14.18
N LYS A 339 -9.84 -34.18 -14.21
CA LYS A 339 -9.65 -35.60 -14.51
C LYS A 339 -9.46 -35.78 -16.02
N TYR A 340 -8.39 -36.46 -16.41
CA TYR A 340 -8.10 -36.84 -17.78
C TYR A 340 -7.98 -38.36 -17.90
N LYS A 341 -8.21 -38.89 -19.10
CA LYS A 341 -7.90 -40.28 -19.42
C LYS A 341 -6.51 -40.32 -20.02
N LEU A 342 -5.64 -41.16 -19.48
CA LEU A 342 -4.41 -41.52 -20.18
C LEU A 342 -4.80 -42.23 -21.50
N PRO A 343 -4.10 -41.96 -22.61
CA PRO A 343 -4.32 -42.64 -23.87
C PRO A 343 -4.11 -44.16 -23.75
#